data_AF-A0A7S3PBI7-F1
#
_entry.id   AF-A0A7S3PBI7-F1
#
_cell.length_a   1.000
_cell.length_b   1.000
_cell.length_c   1.000
_cell.angle_alpha   90.00
_cell.angle_beta   90.00
_cell.angle_gamma   90.00
#
_symmetry.space_group_name_H-M   'P 1'
#
loop_
_entity.id
_entity.type
_entity.pdbx_description
1 polymer ?
#
loop_
_entity_poly.entity_id
_entity_poly.type
_entity_poly.pdbx_seq_one_letter_code
_entity_poly.pdbx_strand_id
1 'polypeptide(L)'
;VGGMTPLGTAMLEIENFRAPLPPGLQEEADTSSVSAQEDAPMYVLDQFNEEYLRNLEEVKKLGIMRGGTSISDALPLDDTGYVIGNYWSYNGSPCTGTPPRLYNIYARQIAIEKKNSLDENALLFTMLNVGLGNAGISSWDTKYHYQLWRPIMGIRNHPYAAVRDESWSPLGASRSNPYQFEKNFSPPFP
;
A
#
# COMPACT_ATOMS: atom_id res chain seq x y z
N VAL A 1 -36.10 -17.03 -9.77
CA VAL A 1 -35.74 -15.83 -10.55
C VAL A 1 -35.62 -14.68 -9.56
N GLY A 2 -34.40 -14.27 -9.22
CA GLY A 2 -34.14 -13.22 -8.23
C GLY A 2 -32.68 -12.81 -8.36
N GLY A 3 -32.44 -11.82 -9.22
CA GLY A 3 -31.10 -11.35 -9.59
C GLY A 3 -30.43 -10.63 -8.44
N MET A 4 -29.21 -11.06 -8.12
CA MET A 4 -28.26 -10.27 -7.32
C MET A 4 -27.81 -9.08 -8.17
N THR A 5 -28.08 -7.88 -7.69
CA THR A 5 -27.43 -6.64 -8.14
C THR A 5 -25.91 -6.75 -7.95
N PRO A 6 -25.07 -6.47 -8.96
CA PRO A 6 -23.63 -6.54 -8.82
C PRO A 6 -23.10 -5.42 -7.92
N LEU A 7 -22.01 -5.72 -7.21
CA LEU A 7 -21.08 -4.82 -6.50
C LEU A 7 -20.41 -3.79 -7.44
N GLY A 8 -21.18 -3.08 -8.25
CA GLY A 8 -20.72 -2.04 -9.18
C GLY A 8 -20.86 -0.62 -8.66
N THR A 9 -21.59 -0.40 -7.57
CA THR A 9 -22.00 0.96 -7.16
C THR A 9 -20.98 1.68 -6.27
N ALA A 10 -19.96 1.00 -5.72
CA ALA A 10 -18.98 1.63 -4.84
C ALA A 10 -17.84 2.38 -5.56
N MET A 11 -17.72 2.26 -6.89
CA MET A 11 -16.64 2.89 -7.67
C MET A 11 -17.07 4.16 -8.41
N LEU A 12 -18.37 4.50 -8.41
CA LEU A 12 -18.89 5.73 -9.02
C LEU A 12 -19.04 6.90 -8.03
N GLU A 13 -18.68 6.72 -6.76
CA GLU A 13 -18.79 7.78 -5.73
C GLU A 13 -17.46 8.43 -5.34
N ILE A 14 -16.33 8.08 -5.98
CA ILE A 14 -15.04 8.72 -5.68
C ILE A 14 -14.92 10.08 -6.40
N GLU A 15 -15.54 10.25 -7.57
CA GLU A 15 -15.55 11.55 -8.27
C GLU A 15 -16.46 12.61 -7.61
N ASN A 16 -17.41 12.19 -6.75
CA ASN A 16 -18.39 13.09 -6.11
C ASN A 16 -18.11 13.39 -4.63
N PHE A 17 -17.05 12.86 -4.02
CA PHE A 17 -16.68 13.19 -2.64
C PHE A 17 -15.71 14.38 -2.54
N ARG A 18 -15.94 15.43 -3.34
CA ARG A 18 -15.54 16.79 -2.94
C ARG A 18 -16.75 17.41 -2.25
N ALA A 19 -16.88 17.17 -0.94
CA ALA A 19 -17.72 18.04 -0.13
C ALA A 19 -17.23 19.48 -0.37
N PRO A 20 -18.09 20.43 -0.76
CA PRO A 20 -17.65 21.81 -0.93
C PRO A 20 -17.12 22.29 0.42
N LEU A 21 -15.82 22.55 0.47
CA LEU A 21 -15.18 23.14 1.64
C LEU A 21 -15.88 24.48 1.93
N PRO A 22 -16.18 24.80 3.21
CA PRO A 22 -16.75 26.08 3.61
C PRO A 22 -15.96 27.25 2.99
N PRO A 23 -16.62 28.37 2.61
CA PRO A 23 -15.92 29.53 2.07
C PRO A 23 -14.86 30.01 3.07
N GLY A 24 -13.58 29.91 2.69
CA GLY A 24 -12.42 30.23 3.53
C GLY A 24 -11.38 29.11 3.67
N LEU A 25 -11.72 27.85 3.37
CA LEU A 25 -10.77 26.71 3.44
C LEU A 25 -10.28 26.23 2.06
N GLN A 26 -10.77 26.83 0.98
CA GLN A 26 -10.34 26.48 -0.38
C GLN A 26 -8.94 27.01 -0.71
N GLU A 27 -8.49 28.07 -0.03
CA GLU A 27 -7.20 28.73 -0.27
C GLU A 27 -6.04 28.03 0.45
N GLU A 28 -6.28 27.35 1.59
CA GLU A 28 -5.21 26.65 2.34
C GLU A 28 -4.85 25.26 1.77
N ALA A 29 -5.77 24.62 1.07
CA ALA A 29 -5.51 23.35 0.38
C ALA A 29 -4.47 23.50 -0.75
N ASP A 30 -4.41 24.68 -1.38
CA ASP A 30 -3.45 25.00 -2.44
C ASP A 30 -2.05 25.34 -1.88
N THR A 31 -1.96 25.79 -0.63
CA THR A 31 -0.67 26.19 -0.03
C THR A 31 0.04 25.08 0.76
N SER A 32 -0.64 23.97 1.04
CA SER A 32 -0.07 22.83 1.81
C SER A 32 0.37 21.67 0.93
N SER A 33 0.18 21.75 -0.39
CA SER A 33 0.97 20.96 -1.33
C SER A 33 2.43 21.44 -1.28
N VAL A 34 3.17 20.99 -0.27
CA VAL A 34 4.59 20.72 -0.48
C VAL A 34 4.60 19.87 -1.73
N SER A 35 5.04 20.45 -2.85
CA SER A 35 5.04 19.81 -4.15
C SER A 35 5.75 18.48 -3.99
N ALA A 36 5.00 17.38 -3.97
CA ALA A 36 5.52 16.01 -3.91
C ALA A 36 6.16 15.59 -5.24
N GLN A 37 6.77 16.57 -5.90
CA GLN A 37 7.21 16.59 -7.27
C GLN A 37 8.74 16.53 -7.33
N GLU A 38 9.37 16.00 -6.28
CA GLU A 38 10.74 15.52 -6.35
C GLU A 38 10.70 14.06 -6.82
N ASP A 39 10.64 13.94 -8.15
CA ASP A 39 10.97 12.85 -9.04
C ASP A 39 11.18 11.47 -8.42
N ALA A 40 10.22 10.54 -8.65
CA ALA A 40 10.59 9.14 -8.66
C ALA A 40 11.69 8.98 -9.72
N PRO A 41 12.84 8.40 -9.38
CA PRO A 41 13.98 8.49 -10.26
C PRO A 41 13.66 7.76 -11.59
N MET A 42 13.94 8.46 -12.69
CA MET A 42 13.52 8.11 -14.06
C MET A 42 13.85 6.67 -14.47
N TYR A 43 14.84 6.04 -13.82
CA TYR A 43 15.25 4.65 -14.06
C TYR A 43 14.16 3.62 -13.75
N VAL A 44 13.19 3.92 -12.89
CA VAL A 44 12.11 2.97 -12.55
C VAL A 44 11.17 2.74 -13.74
N LEU A 45 11.15 3.65 -14.71
CA LEU A 45 10.37 3.53 -15.95
C LEU A 45 11.10 2.71 -17.02
N ASP A 46 12.42 2.57 -16.93
CA ASP A 46 13.22 1.76 -17.85
C ASP A 46 13.40 0.35 -17.29
N GLN A 47 12.61 -0.58 -17.82
CA GLN A 47 12.62 -2.01 -17.43
C GLN A 47 13.93 -2.73 -17.80
N PHE A 48 14.82 -2.06 -18.53
CA PHE A 48 16.10 -2.59 -18.96
C PHE A 48 17.27 -2.01 -18.18
N ASN A 49 17.00 -1.07 -17.28
CA ASN A 49 18.00 -0.48 -16.42
C ASN A 49 18.57 -1.51 -15.43
N GLU A 50 19.88 -1.47 -15.18
CA GLU A 50 20.55 -2.41 -14.26
C GLU A 50 20.00 -2.34 -12.83
N GLU A 51 19.65 -1.14 -12.34
CA GLU A 51 19.02 -0.96 -11.04
C GLU A 51 17.60 -1.53 -11.01
N TYR A 52 16.83 -1.35 -12.08
CA TYR A 52 15.52 -1.99 -12.20
C TYR A 52 15.64 -3.52 -12.11
N LEU A 53 16.56 -4.11 -12.88
CA LEU A 53 16.79 -5.55 -12.89
C LEU A 53 17.29 -6.08 -11.54
N ARG A 54 18.16 -5.33 -10.86
CA ARG A 54 18.61 -5.65 -9.49
C ARG A 54 17.45 -5.65 -8.50
N ASN A 55 16.61 -4.62 -8.53
CA ASN A 55 15.44 -4.51 -7.65
C ASN A 55 14.42 -5.62 -7.96
N LEU A 56 14.24 -5.98 -9.24
CA LEU A 56 13.36 -7.07 -9.64
C LEU A 56 13.84 -8.42 -9.09
N GLU A 57 15.14 -8.72 -9.15
CA GLU A 57 15.69 -9.95 -8.57
C GLU A 57 15.60 -9.98 -7.04
N GLU A 58 15.81 -8.84 -6.38
CA GLU A 58 15.59 -8.71 -4.93
C GLU A 58 14.13 -9.00 -4.55
N VAL A 59 13.17 -8.41 -5.29
CA VAL A 59 11.74 -8.64 -5.07
C VAL A 59 11.37 -10.08 -5.37
N LYS A 60 11.94 -10.70 -6.41
CA LYS A 60 11.73 -12.13 -6.69
C LYS A 60 12.14 -12.98 -5.51
N LYS A 61 13.31 -12.72 -4.93
CA LYS A 61 13.88 -13.47 -3.80
C LYS A 61 13.13 -13.26 -2.49
N LEU A 62 12.85 -12.01 -2.12
CA LEU A 62 12.25 -11.68 -0.81
C LEU A 62 10.73 -11.76 -0.82
N GLY A 63 10.10 -11.57 -1.98
CA GLY A 63 8.65 -11.42 -2.10
C GLY A 63 7.89 -12.69 -2.39
N ILE A 64 8.55 -13.81 -2.70
CA ILE A 64 7.87 -15.06 -3.11
C ILE A 64 7.07 -15.72 -1.97
N MET A 65 5.98 -16.39 -2.31
CA MET A 65 5.09 -17.03 -1.35
C MET A 65 5.81 -18.11 -0.55
N ARG A 66 5.49 -18.22 0.74
CA ARG A 66 6.03 -19.28 1.59
C ARG A 66 5.54 -20.65 1.09
N GLY A 67 6.47 -21.58 0.87
CA GLY A 67 6.19 -22.91 0.32
C GLY A 67 6.26 -23.01 -1.21
N GLY A 68 6.44 -21.88 -1.90
CA GLY A 68 6.71 -21.81 -3.34
C GLY A 68 5.62 -22.40 -4.26
N THR A 69 5.83 -22.24 -5.56
CA THR A 69 5.18 -23.01 -6.65
C THR A 69 6.20 -23.65 -7.61
N SER A 70 7.49 -23.34 -7.44
CA SER A 70 8.60 -23.84 -8.26
C SER A 70 9.40 -24.88 -7.49
N ILE A 71 9.83 -25.94 -8.19
CA ILE A 71 10.35 -27.20 -7.64
C ILE A 71 11.78 -27.11 -7.07
N SER A 72 12.39 -25.92 -7.08
CA SER A 72 13.75 -25.69 -6.59
C SER A 72 13.78 -24.67 -5.44
N ASP A 73 13.74 -25.18 -4.21
CA ASP A 73 14.45 -24.67 -3.03
C ASP A 73 14.49 -23.15 -2.76
N ALA A 74 13.33 -22.50 -2.64
CA ALA A 74 13.27 -21.19 -1.99
C ALA A 74 12.13 -21.12 -0.97
N LEU A 75 12.47 -21.30 0.31
CA LEU A 75 11.73 -20.66 1.40
C LEU A 75 12.23 -19.20 1.47
N PRO A 76 11.44 -18.19 1.11
CA PRO A 76 12.03 -16.93 0.64
C PRO A 76 11.99 -15.78 1.65
N LEU A 77 11.25 -15.97 2.75
CA LEU A 77 11.35 -15.16 3.95
C LEU A 77 11.75 -16.10 5.08
N ASP A 78 12.74 -15.69 5.86
CA ASP A 78 12.91 -16.25 7.20
C ASP A 78 11.64 -15.95 8.02
N ASP A 79 11.46 -16.65 9.13
CA ASP A 79 10.29 -16.42 9.99
C ASP A 79 10.19 -14.95 10.44
N THR A 80 11.33 -14.29 10.62
CA THR A 80 11.43 -12.87 10.96
C THR A 80 10.78 -11.99 9.90
N GLY A 81 11.20 -12.08 8.64
CA GLY A 81 10.69 -11.27 7.55
C GLY A 81 9.21 -11.55 7.29
N TYR A 82 8.80 -12.81 7.40
CA TYR A 82 7.38 -13.19 7.29
C TYR A 82 6.53 -12.49 8.37
N VAL A 83 6.99 -12.52 9.62
CA VAL A 83 6.29 -11.85 10.73
C VAL A 83 6.27 -10.35 10.51
N ILE A 84 7.40 -9.73 10.14
CA ILE A 84 7.48 -8.27 9.90
C ILE A 84 6.51 -7.84 8.78
N GLY A 85 6.51 -8.54 7.64
CA GLY A 85 5.63 -8.21 6.51
C GLY A 85 4.14 -8.31 6.87
N ASN A 86 3.76 -9.33 7.65
CA ASN A 86 2.39 -9.48 8.14
C ASN A 86 2.03 -8.43 9.21
N TYR A 87 2.98 -8.08 10.08
CA TYR A 87 2.76 -7.13 11.17
C TYR A 87 2.33 -5.75 10.67
N TRP A 88 2.98 -5.26 9.62
CA TRP A 88 2.71 -3.94 9.02
C TRP A 88 1.60 -3.93 7.97
N SER A 89 0.99 -5.09 7.67
CA SER A 89 0.10 -5.26 6.51
C SER A 89 -1.13 -4.34 6.52
N TYR A 90 -1.98 -4.43 7.55
CA TYR A 90 -3.19 -3.60 7.72
C TYR A 90 -3.92 -3.28 6.39
N ASN A 91 -4.19 -4.30 5.59
CA ASN A 91 -4.66 -4.13 4.20
C ASN A 91 -6.20 -3.96 4.08
N GLY A 92 -6.87 -3.45 5.11
CA GLY A 92 -8.33 -3.30 5.14
C GLY A 92 -9.09 -4.59 5.46
N SER A 93 -8.40 -5.62 5.95
CA SER A 93 -9.01 -6.92 6.25
C SER A 93 -9.99 -6.83 7.45
N PRO A 94 -11.01 -7.70 7.53
CA PRO A 94 -11.99 -7.69 8.62
C PRO A 94 -11.34 -7.66 10.00
N CYS A 95 -11.85 -6.78 10.86
CA CYS A 95 -11.36 -6.55 12.23
C CYS A 95 -9.91 -6.02 12.36
N THR A 96 -9.20 -5.76 11.26
CA THR A 96 -7.84 -5.19 11.28
C THR A 96 -7.77 -3.73 10.84
N GLY A 97 -8.56 -3.33 9.84
CA GLY A 97 -8.57 -1.96 9.32
C GLY A 97 -7.37 -1.63 8.41
N THR A 98 -7.09 -0.34 8.24
CA THR A 98 -6.08 0.21 7.31
C THR A 98 -4.83 0.73 8.04
N PRO A 99 -3.70 1.04 7.34
CA PRO A 99 -2.46 1.45 8.01
C PRO A 99 -2.62 2.67 8.96
N PRO A 100 -3.43 3.71 8.66
CA PRO A 100 -3.69 4.80 9.60
C PRO A 100 -4.24 4.36 10.98
N ARG A 101 -4.97 3.24 11.05
CA ARG A 101 -5.42 2.66 12.32
C ARG A 101 -4.24 2.19 13.16
N LEU A 102 -3.28 1.49 12.55
CA LEU A 102 -2.08 1.02 13.24
C LEU A 102 -1.25 2.19 13.80
N TYR A 103 -1.04 3.24 13.01
CA TYR A 103 -0.30 4.41 13.46
C TYR A 103 -0.98 5.12 14.64
N ASN A 104 -2.32 5.24 14.60
CA ASN A 104 -3.08 5.80 15.72
C ASN A 104 -3.05 4.90 16.97
N ILE A 105 -2.95 3.57 16.83
CA ILE A 105 -2.76 2.65 17.98
C ILE A 105 -1.43 2.97 18.68
N TYR A 106 -0.33 3.14 17.94
CA TYR A 106 0.96 3.50 18.54
C TYR A 106 0.98 4.90 19.12
N ALA A 107 0.38 5.88 18.45
CA ALA A 107 0.30 7.24 18.98
C ALA A 107 -0.42 7.28 20.34
N ARG A 108 -1.48 6.48 20.49
CA ARG A 108 -2.16 6.30 21.79
C ARG A 108 -1.26 5.67 22.84
N GLN A 109 -0.50 4.65 22.48
CA GLN A 109 0.43 4.01 23.41
C GLN A 109 1.51 5.01 23.88
N ILE A 110 2.13 5.72 22.95
CA ILE A 110 3.15 6.75 23.23
C ILE A 110 2.57 7.86 24.12
N ALA A 111 1.36 8.34 23.83
CA ALA A 111 0.67 9.34 24.64
C ALA A 111 0.49 8.90 26.11
N ILE A 112 0.12 7.63 26.33
CA ILE A 112 -0.02 7.05 27.67
C ILE A 112 1.33 6.96 28.38
N GLU A 113 2.36 6.46 27.69
CA GLU A 113 3.72 6.33 28.23
C GLU A 113 4.33 7.68 28.62
N LYS A 114 4.05 8.72 27.82
CA LYS A 114 4.48 10.10 28.07
C LYS A 114 3.63 10.84 29.09
N LYS A 115 2.49 10.27 29.50
CA LYS A 115 1.52 10.90 30.41
C LYS A 115 1.04 12.27 29.91
N ASN A 116 0.79 12.36 28.60
CA ASN A 116 0.33 13.58 27.96
C ASN A 116 -0.95 14.12 28.61
N SER A 117 -1.00 15.44 28.78
CA SER A 117 -2.21 16.21 29.07
C SER A 117 -3.22 16.17 27.90
N LEU A 118 -4.41 16.71 28.13
CA LEU A 118 -5.43 16.83 27.08
C LEU A 118 -4.93 17.64 25.88
N ASP A 119 -4.28 18.77 26.13
CA ASP A 119 -3.79 19.68 25.08
C ASP A 119 -2.65 19.05 24.28
N GLU A 120 -1.73 18.34 24.95
CA GLU A 120 -0.66 17.60 24.28
C GLU A 120 -1.21 16.45 23.41
N ASN A 121 -2.25 15.77 23.87
CA ASN A 121 -2.94 14.76 23.06
C ASN A 121 -3.65 15.38 21.86
N ALA A 122 -4.36 16.50 22.05
CA ALA A 122 -5.01 17.21 20.96
C ALA A 122 -4.00 17.59 19.88
N LEU A 123 -2.84 18.14 20.28
CA LEU A 123 -1.78 18.49 19.35
C LEU A 123 -1.19 17.25 18.65
N LEU A 124 -0.85 16.19 19.41
CA LEU A 124 -0.30 14.94 18.86
C LEU A 124 -1.20 14.33 17.79
N PHE A 125 -2.49 14.13 18.11
CA PHE A 125 -3.42 13.50 17.17
C PHE A 125 -3.75 14.40 15.98
N THR A 126 -3.76 15.72 16.17
CA THR A 126 -3.93 16.67 15.06
C THR A 126 -2.75 16.58 14.09
N MET A 127 -1.52 16.74 14.59
CA MET A 127 -0.31 16.70 13.76
C MET A 127 -0.16 15.36 13.05
N LEU A 128 -0.41 14.25 13.76
CA LEU A 128 -0.34 12.91 13.18
C LEU A 128 -1.35 12.74 12.04
N ASN A 129 -2.62 13.02 12.28
CA ASN A 129 -3.66 12.72 11.29
C ASN A 129 -3.64 13.68 10.10
N VAL A 130 -3.21 14.94 10.28
CA VAL A 130 -2.92 15.85 9.17
C VAL A 130 -1.73 15.34 8.34
N GLY A 131 -0.64 14.92 9.00
CA GLY A 131 0.52 14.35 8.32
C GLY A 131 0.17 13.08 7.53
N LEU A 132 -0.64 12.18 8.11
CA LEU A 132 -1.11 10.98 7.43
C LEU A 132 -2.03 11.31 6.23
N GLY A 133 -2.87 12.34 6.35
CA GLY A 133 -3.70 12.83 5.25
C GLY A 133 -2.86 13.32 4.07
N ASN A 134 -1.88 14.18 4.33
CA ASN A 134 -0.98 14.72 3.30
C ASN A 134 -0.13 13.61 2.66
N ALA A 135 0.39 12.67 3.46
CA ALA A 135 1.12 11.52 2.95
C ALA A 135 0.23 10.63 2.05
N GLY A 136 -1.04 10.45 2.40
CA GLY A 136 -2.02 9.75 1.58
C GLY A 136 -2.22 10.42 0.22
N ILE A 137 -2.48 11.73 0.20
CA ILE A 137 -2.66 12.51 -1.03
C ILE A 137 -1.41 12.40 -1.91
N SER A 138 -0.23 12.69 -1.37
CA SER A 138 1.05 12.65 -2.09
C SER A 138 1.36 11.25 -2.64
N SER A 139 1.14 10.20 -1.84
CA SER A 139 1.38 8.83 -2.27
C SER A 139 0.45 8.41 -3.41
N TRP A 140 -0.82 8.78 -3.35
CA TRP A 140 -1.79 8.46 -4.41
C TRP A 140 -1.50 9.24 -5.68
N ASP A 141 -1.20 10.54 -5.57
CA ASP A 141 -0.81 11.36 -6.72
C ASP A 141 0.39 10.74 -7.45
N THR A 142 1.45 10.41 -6.71
CA THR A 142 2.64 9.71 -7.24
C THR A 142 2.29 8.38 -7.90
N LYS A 143 1.45 7.55 -7.25
CA LYS A 143 1.05 6.23 -7.79
C LYS A 143 0.37 6.34 -9.14
N TYR A 144 -0.55 7.29 -9.28
CA TYR A 144 -1.31 7.48 -10.52
C TYR A 144 -0.56 8.33 -11.55
N HIS A 145 0.44 9.10 -11.13
CA HIS A 145 1.37 9.78 -12.03
C HIS A 145 2.27 8.77 -12.76
N TYR A 146 2.96 7.89 -12.04
CA TYR A 146 3.94 6.96 -12.64
C TYR A 146 3.32 5.64 -13.13
N GLN A 147 2.16 5.24 -12.61
CA GLN A 147 1.41 4.04 -13.04
C GLN A 147 2.25 2.77 -13.12
N LEU A 148 3.19 2.60 -12.18
CA LEU A 148 4.08 1.45 -12.17
C LEU A 148 3.31 0.15 -11.93
N TRP A 149 3.71 -0.90 -12.63
CA TRP A 149 3.18 -2.24 -12.39
C TRP A 149 3.52 -2.78 -11.00
N ARG A 150 2.61 -3.60 -10.46
CA ARG A 150 2.91 -4.43 -9.29
C ARG A 150 3.94 -5.50 -9.63
N PRO A 151 4.77 -5.96 -8.67
CA PRO A 151 5.76 -7.01 -8.90
C PRO A 151 5.23 -8.28 -9.57
N ILE A 152 4.05 -8.76 -9.18
CA ILE A 152 3.44 -9.95 -9.81
C ILE A 152 3.20 -9.75 -11.31
N MET A 153 2.79 -8.54 -11.71
CA MET A 153 2.58 -8.22 -13.11
C MET A 153 3.92 -8.05 -13.83
N GLY A 154 4.88 -7.36 -13.22
CA GLY A 154 6.21 -7.13 -13.78
C GLY A 154 7.01 -8.40 -14.00
N ILE A 155 7.05 -9.29 -13.02
CA ILE A 155 7.82 -10.54 -13.10
C ILE A 155 7.18 -11.52 -14.08
N ARG A 156 5.85 -11.67 -14.06
CA ARG A 156 5.16 -12.64 -14.93
C ARG A 156 5.05 -12.20 -16.39
N ASN A 157 4.99 -10.89 -16.64
CA ASN A 157 4.80 -10.33 -17.98
C ASN A 157 6.02 -9.56 -18.49
N HIS A 158 7.20 -9.77 -17.88
CA HIS A 158 8.40 -9.05 -18.27
C HIS A 158 8.71 -9.26 -19.77
N PRO A 159 9.09 -8.21 -20.52
CA PRO A 159 9.37 -8.32 -21.96
C PRO A 159 10.57 -9.24 -22.26
N TYR A 160 11.59 -9.25 -21.38
CA TYR A 160 12.71 -10.19 -21.50
C TYR A 160 12.38 -11.55 -20.92
N ALA A 161 12.35 -12.57 -21.79
CA ALA A 161 12.09 -13.96 -21.42
C ALA A 161 13.10 -14.53 -20.40
N ALA A 162 14.34 -14.04 -20.40
CA ALA A 162 15.37 -14.46 -19.43
C ALA A 162 15.10 -14.00 -17.99
N VAL A 163 14.33 -12.91 -17.83
CA VAL A 163 13.99 -12.31 -16.52
C VAL A 163 12.60 -12.78 -16.05
N ARG A 164 11.71 -13.01 -17.01
CA ARG A 164 10.31 -13.40 -16.80
C ARG A 164 10.18 -14.72 -16.05
N ASP A 165 9.31 -14.75 -15.04
CA ASP A 165 8.90 -15.97 -14.35
C ASP A 165 7.38 -15.98 -14.22
N GLU A 166 6.73 -16.73 -15.11
CA GLU A 166 5.27 -16.85 -15.18
C GLU A 166 4.66 -17.59 -13.98
N SER A 167 5.47 -18.41 -13.28
CA SER A 167 5.05 -19.22 -12.13
C SER A 167 5.19 -18.48 -10.80
N TRP A 168 5.99 -17.41 -10.77
CA TRP A 168 6.28 -16.63 -9.57
C TRP A 168 5.00 -16.12 -8.92
N SER A 169 4.86 -16.33 -7.61
CA SER A 169 3.70 -15.86 -6.84
C SER A 169 4.19 -15.12 -5.61
N PRO A 170 3.68 -13.91 -5.31
CA PRO A 170 4.11 -13.17 -4.13
C PRO A 170 3.53 -13.81 -2.86
N LEU A 171 4.16 -13.56 -1.70
CA LEU A 171 3.51 -13.70 -0.40
C LEU A 171 2.18 -12.95 -0.37
N GLY A 172 2.18 -11.74 -0.96
CA GLY A 172 0.99 -10.93 -1.19
C GLY A 172 0.48 -10.22 0.06
N ALA A 173 -0.47 -9.30 -0.14
CA ALA A 173 -1.19 -8.64 0.93
C ALA A 173 -2.05 -9.68 1.68
N SER A 174 -1.77 -9.85 2.97
CA SER A 174 -2.43 -10.84 3.79
C SER A 174 -3.91 -10.53 4.01
N ARG A 175 -4.77 -11.51 3.69
CA ARG A 175 -6.18 -11.48 4.06
C ARG A 175 -6.38 -12.10 5.44
N SER A 176 -6.10 -11.31 6.47
CA SER A 176 -6.39 -11.68 7.86
C SER A 176 -7.90 -11.80 8.09
N ASN A 177 -8.34 -12.78 8.88
CA ASN A 177 -9.75 -13.06 9.13
C ASN A 177 -10.58 -13.15 7.82
N PRO A 178 -10.12 -13.96 6.84
CA PRO A 178 -10.74 -13.97 5.53
C PRO A 178 -12.17 -14.50 5.61
N TYR A 179 -13.03 -14.00 4.73
CA TYR A 179 -14.23 -14.76 4.38
C TYR A 179 -13.80 -16.06 3.67
N GLN A 180 -14.67 -17.08 3.67
CA GLN A 180 -14.28 -18.42 3.21
C GLN A 180 -13.61 -18.38 1.83
N PHE A 181 -12.44 -19.02 1.74
CA PHE A 181 -11.62 -19.18 0.53
C PHE A 181 -10.92 -17.94 -0.05
N GLU A 182 -10.96 -16.79 0.63
CA GLU A 182 -10.18 -15.64 0.17
C GLU A 182 -8.67 -15.88 0.30
N LYS A 183 -7.92 -15.47 -0.72
CA LYS A 183 -6.46 -15.63 -0.81
C LYS A 183 -5.77 -14.28 -0.70
N ASN A 184 -4.48 -14.29 -0.36
CA ASN A 184 -3.63 -13.10 -0.43
C ASN A 184 -3.69 -12.49 -1.84
N PHE A 185 -3.57 -11.16 -1.90
CA PHE A 185 -3.86 -10.40 -3.11
C PHE A 185 -2.80 -9.33 -3.37
N SER A 186 -2.88 -8.68 -4.52
CA SER A 186 -2.17 -7.43 -4.78
C SER A 186 -3.17 -6.29 -4.66
N PRO A 187 -2.93 -5.27 -3.81
CA PRO A 187 -3.87 -4.16 -3.67
C PRO A 187 -4.15 -3.45 -5.00
N PRO A 188 -5.41 -3.06 -5.27
CA PRO A 188 -5.90 -2.68 -6.60
C PRO A 188 -5.56 -1.23 -6.97
N PHE A 189 -4.28 -0.90 -6.92
CA PHE A 189 -3.71 0.39 -7.30
C PHE A 189 -2.25 0.17 -7.75
N PRO A 190 -1.61 1.12 -8.44
CA PRO A 190 -0.18 1.06 -8.76
C PRO A 190 0.73 0.91 -7.53
#